data_AF-A0A0F9R360-F1
#
_entry.id   AF-A0A0F9R360-F1
#
_cell.length_a   1.000
_cell.length_b   1.000
_cell.length_c   1.000
_cell.angle_alpha   90.00
_cell.angle_beta   90.00
_cell.angle_gamma   90.00
#
_symmetry.space_group_name_H-M   'P 1'
#
loop_
_entity.id
_entity.type
_entity.pdbx_description
1 polymer ?
#
loop_
_entity_poly.entity_id
_entity_poly.type
_entity_poly.pdbx_seq_one_letter_code
_entity_poly.pdbx_strand_id
1 'polypeptide(L)'
;MLRKKEIEFCFECDKFPCQNLKNIDSRYQEKYFLSFIGNLKRIKIIGAEKWLQEQEKLYTCPKCNGEICIHDAECFDCGNKINPNIK
;
A
#
# COMPACT_ATOMS: atom_id res chain seq x y z
N MET A 1 3.38 17.10 -13.91
CA MET A 1 3.47 16.88 -12.46
C MET A 1 4.30 15.64 -12.17
N LEU A 2 3.72 14.48 -11.82
CA LEU A 2 4.52 13.32 -11.41
C LEU A 2 5.53 12.82 -12.47
N ARG A 3 5.10 12.58 -13.72
CA ARG A 3 6.01 12.16 -14.81
C ARG A 3 7.07 13.20 -15.18
N LYS A 4 6.80 14.47 -14.88
CA LYS A 4 7.73 15.59 -15.08
C LYS A 4 8.60 15.84 -13.83
N LYS A 5 8.46 15.03 -12.77
CA LYS A 5 9.12 15.20 -11.47
C LYS A 5 8.89 16.58 -10.81
N GLU A 6 7.73 17.19 -11.05
CA GLU A 6 7.36 18.47 -10.41
C GLU A 6 6.74 18.27 -9.02
N ILE A 7 6.31 17.04 -8.73
CA ILE A 7 5.85 16.57 -7.41
C ILE A 7 6.44 15.17 -7.21
N GLU A 8 6.68 14.79 -5.97
CA GLU A 8 7.19 13.46 -5.60
C GLU A 8 6.04 12.48 -5.34
N PHE A 9 4.95 12.98 -4.75
CA PHE A 9 3.79 12.17 -4.39
C PHE A 9 2.50 12.75 -4.95
N CYS A 10 1.56 11.87 -5.30
CA CYS A 10 0.25 12.27 -5.79
C CYS A 10 -0.52 13.18 -4.80
N PHE A 11 -0.26 13.10 -3.49
CA PHE A 11 -0.95 13.92 -2.49
C PHE A 11 -0.57 15.42 -2.53
N GLU A 12 0.47 15.78 -3.30
CA GLU A 12 0.91 17.16 -3.51
C GLU A 12 0.18 17.83 -4.68
N CYS A 13 -0.59 17.05 -5.45
CA CYS A 13 -1.40 17.59 -6.54
C CYS A 13 -2.72 18.16 -6.01
N ASP A 14 -3.11 19.35 -6.43
CA ASP A 14 -4.40 19.99 -6.06
C ASP A 14 -5.63 19.16 -6.43
N LYS A 15 -5.49 18.27 -7.42
CA LYS A 15 -6.55 17.36 -7.85
C LYS A 15 -6.59 16.05 -7.06
N PHE A 16 -5.79 15.91 -6.00
CA PHE A 16 -5.74 14.68 -5.21
C PHE A 16 -6.97 14.51 -4.29
N PRO A 17 -7.58 13.32 -4.23
CA PRO A 17 -7.36 12.17 -5.10
C PRO A 17 -8.07 12.34 -6.46
N CYS A 18 -7.35 12.16 -7.56
CA CYS A 18 -7.93 12.29 -8.91
C CYS A 18 -8.77 11.06 -9.28
N GLN A 19 -9.64 11.18 -10.28
CA GLN A 19 -10.59 10.11 -10.64
C GLN A 19 -9.88 8.79 -11.01
N ASN A 20 -8.76 8.85 -11.72
CA ASN A 20 -7.99 7.65 -12.08
C ASN A 20 -7.48 6.92 -10.83
N LEU A 21 -6.99 7.67 -9.84
CA LEU A 21 -6.53 7.08 -8.58
C LEU A 21 -7.69 6.47 -7.80
N LYS A 22 -8.85 7.16 -7.72
CA LYS A 22 -10.06 6.62 -7.08
C LYS A 22 -10.51 5.30 -7.70
N ASN A 23 -10.49 5.20 -9.03
CA ASN A 23 -10.89 3.97 -9.74
C ASN A 23 -9.93 2.80 -9.44
N ILE A 24 -8.63 3.05 -9.37
CA ILE A 24 -7.65 2.01 -9.00
C ILE A 24 -7.83 1.62 -7.53
N ASP A 25 -7.97 2.61 -6.66
CA ASP A 25 -8.15 2.44 -5.21
C ASP A 25 -9.38 1.58 -4.88
N SER A 26 -10.56 1.86 -5.47
CA SER A 26 -11.77 1.06 -5.25
C SER A 26 -11.55 -0.42 -5.56
N ARG A 27 -10.94 -0.73 -6.71
CA ARG A 27 -10.66 -2.11 -7.12
C ARG A 27 -9.70 -2.82 -6.17
N TYR A 28 -8.73 -2.09 -5.62
CA TYR A 28 -7.77 -2.66 -4.66
C TYR A 28 -8.35 -2.82 -3.26
N GLN A 29 -9.23 -1.91 -2.84
CA GLN A 29 -9.97 -2.07 -1.59
C GLN A 29 -10.89 -3.30 -1.66
N GLU A 30 -11.65 -3.45 -2.74
CA GLU A 30 -12.56 -4.58 -2.95
C GLU A 30 -11.85 -5.93 -3.04
N LYS A 31 -10.69 -5.99 -3.69
CA LYS A 31 -9.97 -7.26 -3.93
C LYS A 31 -8.94 -7.62 -2.86
N TYR A 32 -8.25 -6.61 -2.31
CA TYR A 32 -7.05 -6.80 -1.49
C TYR A 32 -7.12 -6.08 -0.14
N PHE A 33 -8.24 -5.42 0.17
CA PHE A 33 -8.43 -4.64 1.40
C PHE A 33 -7.37 -3.54 1.61
N LEU A 34 -6.75 -3.09 0.51
CA LEU A 34 -5.68 -2.09 0.51
C LEU A 34 -6.16 -0.80 -0.17
N SER A 35 -5.83 0.35 0.43
CA SER A 35 -6.10 1.66 -0.17
C SER A 35 -4.81 2.41 -0.49
N PHE A 36 -4.58 2.68 -1.77
CA PHE A 36 -3.54 3.59 -2.24
C PHE A 36 -3.76 5.02 -1.75
N ILE A 37 -5.00 5.49 -1.71
CA ILE A 37 -5.33 6.82 -1.19
C ILE A 37 -5.04 6.88 0.31
N GLY A 38 -5.40 5.83 1.05
CA GLY A 38 -5.06 5.67 2.47
C GLY A 38 -3.54 5.68 2.70
N ASN A 39 -2.80 4.90 1.90
CA ASN A 39 -1.33 4.84 1.96
C ASN A 39 -0.71 6.22 1.70
N LEU A 40 -1.14 6.92 0.65
CA LEU A 40 -0.66 8.28 0.34
C LEU A 40 -1.00 9.29 1.45
N LYS A 41 -2.19 9.20 2.07
CA LYS A 41 -2.53 10.01 3.24
C LYS A 41 -1.65 9.69 4.44
N ARG A 42 -1.31 8.42 4.68
CA ARG A 42 -0.41 8.01 5.75
C ARG A 42 1.01 8.53 5.50
N ILE A 43 1.53 8.37 4.29
CA ILE A 43 2.83 8.91 3.88
C ILE A 43 2.89 10.43 4.11
N LYS A 44 1.84 11.18 3.77
CA LYS A 44 1.77 12.62 4.04
C LYS A 44 1.93 12.97 5.53
N ILE A 45 1.45 12.11 6.43
CA ILE A 45 1.46 12.36 7.88
C ILE A 45 2.79 11.95 8.52
N ILE A 46 3.34 10.80 8.13
CA ILE A 46 4.50 10.21 8.82
C ILE A 46 5.80 10.18 8.00
N GLY A 47 5.75 10.53 6.71
CA GLY A 47 6.85 10.39 5.77
C GLY A 47 6.97 8.98 5.18
N ALA A 48 7.62 8.89 4.02
CA ALA A 48 7.73 7.64 3.27
C ALA A 48 8.56 6.58 4.01
N GLU A 49 9.65 6.97 4.67
CA GLU A 49 10.53 6.04 5.41
C GLU A 49 9.79 5.32 6.53
N LYS A 50 9.06 6.07 7.38
CA LYS A 50 8.27 5.47 8.47
C LYS A 50 7.14 4.62 7.93
N TRP A 51 6.50 5.04 6.84
CA TRP A 51 5.46 4.24 6.21
C TRP A 51 6.00 2.92 5.65
N LEU A 52 7.18 2.92 5.04
CA LEU A 52 7.85 1.70 4.58
C LEU A 52 8.14 0.74 5.74
N GLN A 53 8.61 1.24 6.88
CA GLN A 53 8.80 0.42 8.09
C GLN A 53 7.47 -0.16 8.62
N GLU A 54 6.36 0.56 8.50
CA GLU A 54 5.03 0.03 8.83
C GLU A 54 4.63 -1.09 7.85
N GLN A 55 4.90 -0.92 6.56
CA GLN A 55 4.57 -1.94 5.54
C GLN A 55 5.43 -3.19 5.69
N GLU A 56 6.74 -3.04 5.93
CA GLU A 56 7.65 -4.16 6.14
C GLU A 56 7.17 -5.04 7.30
N LYS A 57 6.78 -4.43 8.43
CA LYS A 57 6.22 -5.14 9.57
C LYS A 57 4.89 -5.82 9.24
N LEU A 58 4.01 -5.12 8.50
CA LEU A 58 2.68 -5.63 8.14
C LEU A 58 2.76 -6.84 7.21
N TYR A 59 3.69 -6.83 6.25
CA TYR A 59 3.85 -7.89 5.25
C TYR A 59 4.93 -8.92 5.61
N THR A 60 5.48 -8.86 6.82
CA THR A 60 6.34 -9.92 7.35
C THR A 60 5.49 -11.11 7.80
N CYS A 61 5.81 -12.29 7.28
CA CYS A 61 5.15 -13.53 7.65
C CYS A 61 5.42 -13.85 9.13
N PRO A 62 4.39 -14.02 9.97
CA PRO A 62 4.58 -14.34 11.39
C PRO A 62 5.13 -15.75 11.63
N LYS A 63 5.13 -16.62 10.60
CA LYS A 63 5.58 -18.02 10.72
C LYS A 63 7.05 -18.21 10.40
N CYS A 64 7.58 -17.49 9.41
CA CYS A 64 8.94 -17.71 8.90
C CYS A 64 9.72 -16.42 8.61
N ASN A 65 9.16 -15.24 8.93
CA ASN A 65 9.74 -13.94 8.64
C ASN A 65 9.93 -13.60 7.15
N GLY A 66 9.38 -14.43 6.24
CA GLY A 66 9.35 -14.17 4.81
C GLY A 66 8.36 -13.07 4.41
N GLU A 67 8.29 -12.74 3.13
CA GLU A 67 7.39 -11.70 2.62
C GLU A 67 6.01 -12.26 2.23
N ILE A 68 4.94 -11.54 2.56
CA ILE A 68 3.56 -11.85 2.19
C ILE A 68 3.16 -11.09 0.93
N CYS A 69 2.73 -11.82 -0.11
CA CYS A 69 2.18 -11.23 -1.34
C CYS A 69 0.81 -10.58 -1.07
N ILE A 70 0.63 -9.32 -1.47
CA ILE A 70 -0.66 -8.61 -1.34
C ILE A 70 -1.78 -9.21 -2.21
N HIS A 71 -1.41 -9.85 -3.32
CA HIS A 71 -2.37 -10.35 -4.30
C HIS A 71 -2.88 -11.75 -3.95
N ASP A 72 -1.97 -12.62 -3.51
CA ASP A 72 -2.28 -14.02 -3.21
C ASP A 72 -2.57 -14.24 -1.72
N ALA A 73 -2.32 -13.21 -0.88
CA ALA A 73 -2.41 -13.30 0.57
C ALA A 73 -1.62 -14.51 1.10
N GLU A 74 -0.43 -14.73 0.56
CA GLU A 74 0.38 -15.91 0.80
C GLU A 74 1.85 -15.51 0.94
N CYS A 75 2.55 -16.14 1.88
CA CYS A 75 3.98 -15.96 2.06
C CYS A 75 4.76 -16.68 0.95
N PHE A 76 5.67 -15.98 0.28
CA PHE A 76 6.51 -16.53 -0.79
C PHE A 76 7.41 -17.67 -0.33
N ASP A 77 7.86 -17.65 0.93
CA ASP A 77 8.86 -18.58 1.42
C ASP A 77 8.25 -19.88 1.98
N CYS A 78 7.10 -19.79 2.65
CA CYS A 78 6.51 -20.92 3.37
C CYS A 78 5.06 -21.26 2.99
N GLY A 79 4.46 -20.52 2.07
CA GLY A 79 3.08 -20.74 1.61
C GLY A 79 2.01 -20.46 2.67
N ASN A 80 2.36 -19.80 3.79
CA ASN A 80 1.38 -19.46 4.81
C ASN A 80 0.39 -18.44 4.27
N LYS A 81 -0.90 -18.80 4.24
CA LYS A 81 -1.98 -17.91 3.78
C LYS A 81 -2.46 -17.00 4.89
N ILE A 82 -2.25 -15.70 4.70
CA ILE A 82 -2.67 -14.64 5.60
C ILE A 82 -2.85 -13.35 4.80
N ASN A 83 -3.99 -12.68 4.96
CA ASN A 83 -4.19 -11.33 4.44
C ASN A 83 -4.00 -10.33 5.57
N PRO A 84 -2.87 -9.61 5.63
CA PRO A 84 -2.59 -8.69 6.74
C PRO A 84 -3.44 -7.40 6.69
N ASN A 85 -4.16 -7.16 5.59
CA ASN A 85 -5.03 -5.99 5.46
C ASN A 85 -6.43 -6.20 6.06
N ILE A 86 -6.79 -7.44 6.42
CA ILE A 86 -8.05 -7.78 7.08
C ILE A 86 -7.80 -7.84 8.58
N LYS A 87 -8.54 -7.03 9.35
CA LYS A 87 -8.52 -7.05 10.82
C LYS A 87 -9.52 -8.05 11.38
#